data_AF-A0A950DZN0-F1
#
_entry.id   AF-A0A950DZN0-F1
#
_cell.length_a   1.000
_cell.length_b   1.000
_cell.length_c   1.000
_cell.angle_alpha   90.00
_cell.angle_beta   90.00
_cell.angle_gamma   90.00
#
_symmetry.space_group_name_H-M   'P 1'
#
loop_
_entity.id
_entity.type
_entity.pdbx_description
1 polymer ?
#
loop_
_entity_poly.entity_id
_entity_poly.type
_entity_poly.pdbx_seq_one_letter_code
_entity_poly.pdbx_strand_id
1 'polypeptide(L)'
;MALALTLSSTSVNISLMQRSTPLLDQALTVLTRRARALALTDTQWADRAGVRKETLSRLRRRDNCDFETLRLLAEAVGAQLGVLEVRPPDSTPDGHLPATFDRNYEERLLDLCTSGDLDPARWASAGPRFFMAGLAVMLASTRDANRRGLLALAEHLHPGASDPAVFDRWLRRSPLRPTRFLSLLDARRAHAA
;
A
#
# COMPACT_ATOMS: atom_id res chain seq x y z
N MET A 1 -2.70 -34.89 27.95
CA MET A 1 -1.45 -34.28 27.46
C MET A 1 -1.74 -33.70 26.08
N ALA A 2 -2.24 -32.46 26.03
CA ALA A 2 -2.71 -31.83 24.80
C ALA A 2 -1.56 -31.00 24.20
N LEU A 3 -1.05 -31.42 23.05
CA LEU A 3 -0.07 -30.69 22.25
C LEU A 3 -0.75 -29.44 21.66
N ALA A 4 -0.36 -28.28 22.17
CA ALA A 4 -0.70 -26.99 21.58
C ALA A 4 0.04 -26.84 20.24
N LEU A 5 -0.68 -27.02 19.14
CA LEU A 5 -0.21 -26.66 17.80
C LEU A 5 -0.17 -25.14 17.71
N THR A 6 1.04 -24.58 17.73
CA THR A 6 1.32 -23.19 17.40
C THR A 6 0.97 -22.94 15.93
N LEU A 7 -0.23 -22.43 15.68
CA LEU A 7 -0.62 -21.89 14.38
C LEU A 7 0.18 -20.60 14.15
N SER A 8 1.34 -20.73 13.51
CA SER A 8 2.07 -19.59 12.95
C SER A 8 1.21 -18.93 11.86
N SER A 9 0.45 -17.92 12.26
CA SER A 9 -0.36 -17.11 11.37
C SER A 9 0.56 -16.17 10.59
N THR A 10 1.02 -16.60 9.42
CA THR A 10 1.82 -15.76 8.52
C THR A 10 0.92 -14.68 7.92
N SER A 11 0.94 -13.49 8.51
CA SER A 11 0.21 -12.32 8.01
C SER A 11 1.03 -11.69 6.88
N VAL A 12 0.49 -11.69 5.66
CA VAL A 12 1.03 -10.93 4.54
C VAL A 12 0.25 -9.63 4.46
N ASN A 13 0.94 -8.48 4.55
CA ASN A 13 0.34 -7.15 4.39
C ASN A 13 -0.05 -6.94 2.92
N ILE A 14 -1.33 -6.65 2.65
CA ILE A 14 -1.88 -6.53 1.29
C ILE A 14 -2.66 -5.21 1.19
N SER A 15 -2.25 -4.34 0.25
CA SER A 15 -2.88 -3.04 -0.05
C SER A 15 -3.66 -3.11 -1.39
N LEU A 16 -4.81 -2.42 -1.45
CA LEU A 16 -5.86 -2.54 -2.49
C LEU A 16 -5.50 -1.95 -3.87
N MET A 17 -6.24 -2.47 -4.86
CA MET A 17 -5.96 -2.58 -6.31
C MET A 17 -6.15 -1.30 -7.14
N GLN A 18 -5.14 -0.98 -7.96
CA GLN A 18 -5.29 -0.72 -9.40
C GLN A 18 -4.07 -1.32 -10.14
N ARG A 19 -4.32 -2.30 -11.02
CA ARG A 19 -3.31 -3.04 -11.83
C ARG A 19 -2.17 -3.73 -11.05
N SER A 20 -2.51 -4.45 -9.99
CA SER A 20 -1.53 -5.09 -9.09
C SER A 20 -1.07 -6.49 -9.57
N THR A 21 -0.32 -6.56 -10.65
CA THR A 21 0.37 -7.77 -11.11
C THR A 21 1.31 -8.40 -10.05
N PRO A 22 2.07 -7.65 -9.21
CA PRO A 22 3.00 -8.25 -8.26
C PRO A 22 2.33 -8.82 -6.99
N LEU A 23 1.21 -8.24 -6.54
CA LEU A 23 0.50 -8.73 -5.34
C LEU A 23 -0.24 -10.05 -5.61
N LEU A 24 -0.86 -10.15 -6.79
CA LEU A 24 -1.44 -11.41 -7.26
C LEU A 24 -0.38 -12.51 -7.32
N ASP A 25 0.81 -12.17 -7.84
CA ASP A 25 1.95 -13.11 -7.94
C ASP A 25 2.44 -13.59 -6.57
N GLN A 26 2.56 -12.68 -5.60
CA GLN A 26 2.91 -13.02 -4.22
C GLN A 26 1.86 -13.92 -3.57
N ALA A 27 0.57 -13.57 -3.70
CA ALA A 27 -0.52 -14.37 -3.16
C ALA A 27 -0.53 -15.77 -3.77
N LEU A 28 -0.45 -15.89 -5.10
CA LEU A 28 -0.39 -17.18 -5.79
C LEU A 28 0.85 -18.00 -5.42
N THR A 29 1.99 -17.36 -5.19
CA THR A 29 3.22 -18.04 -4.73
C THR A 29 3.03 -18.63 -3.34
N VAL A 30 2.44 -17.87 -2.41
CA VAL A 30 2.15 -18.35 -1.05
C VAL A 30 1.15 -19.51 -1.09
N LEU A 31 0.05 -19.37 -1.84
CA LEU A 31 -0.96 -20.41 -1.95
C LEU A 31 -0.41 -21.66 -2.65
N THR A 32 0.40 -21.51 -3.69
CA THR A 32 1.08 -22.63 -4.36
C THR A 32 1.98 -23.38 -3.38
N ARG A 33 2.76 -22.66 -2.57
CA ARG A 33 3.61 -23.28 -1.55
C ARG A 33 2.79 -24.09 -0.54
N ARG A 34 1.66 -23.57 -0.08
CA ARG A 34 0.73 -24.29 0.81
C ARG A 34 0.12 -25.52 0.14
N ALA A 35 -0.32 -25.40 -1.11
CA ALA A 35 -0.82 -26.54 -1.88
C ALA A 35 0.23 -27.66 -1.97
N ARG A 36 1.50 -27.30 -2.23
CA ARG A 36 2.61 -28.27 -2.26
C ARG A 36 2.93 -28.87 -0.90
N ALA A 37 2.81 -28.11 0.19
CA ALA A 37 2.93 -28.65 1.55
C ALA A 37 1.83 -29.68 1.87
N LEU A 38 0.66 -29.57 1.23
CA LEU A 38 -0.42 -30.56 1.29
C LEU A 38 -0.30 -31.68 0.23
N ALA A 39 0.85 -31.77 -0.45
CA ALA A 39 1.13 -32.72 -1.53
C ALA A 39 0.14 -32.64 -2.73
N LEU A 40 -0.50 -31.49 -2.94
CA LEU A 40 -1.42 -31.29 -4.05
C LEU A 40 -0.67 -30.87 -5.32
N THR A 41 -1.02 -31.50 -6.45
CA THR A 41 -0.69 -30.98 -7.78
C THR A 41 -1.59 -29.79 -8.14
N ASP A 42 -1.21 -29.02 -9.15
CA ASP A 42 -2.01 -27.87 -9.59
C ASP A 42 -3.42 -28.27 -10.06
N THR A 43 -3.56 -29.45 -10.68
CA THR A 43 -4.86 -30.01 -11.08
C THR A 43 -5.69 -30.36 -9.84
N GLN A 44 -5.11 -31.10 -8.88
CA GLN A 44 -5.81 -31.48 -7.65
C GLN A 44 -6.19 -30.27 -6.79
N TRP A 45 -5.35 -29.23 -6.77
CA TRP A 45 -5.66 -27.98 -6.07
C TRP A 45 -6.82 -27.24 -6.74
N ALA A 46 -6.83 -27.13 -8.07
CA ALA A 46 -7.94 -26.54 -8.81
C ALA A 46 -9.25 -27.31 -8.60
N ASP A 47 -9.19 -28.64 -8.71
CA ASP A 47 -10.35 -29.52 -8.50
C ASP A 47 -10.90 -29.37 -7.06
N ARG A 48 -10.02 -29.32 -6.06
CA ARG A 48 -10.40 -29.13 -4.65
C ARG A 48 -11.02 -27.76 -4.38
N ALA A 49 -10.62 -26.75 -5.15
CA ALA A 49 -11.21 -25.42 -5.10
C ALA A 49 -12.50 -25.29 -5.94
N GLY A 50 -12.90 -26.33 -6.67
CA GLY A 50 -14.07 -26.29 -7.56
C GLY A 50 -13.88 -25.40 -8.79
N VAL A 51 -12.63 -25.11 -9.18
CA VAL A 51 -12.31 -24.22 -10.31
C VAL A 51 -11.71 -25.02 -11.46
N ARG A 52 -11.97 -24.58 -12.70
CA ARG A 52 -11.36 -25.21 -13.87
C ARG A 52 -9.85 -24.99 -13.86
N LYS A 53 -9.07 -26.01 -14.25
CA LYS A 53 -7.60 -25.94 -14.34
C LYS A 53 -7.13 -24.81 -15.26
N GLU A 54 -7.87 -24.52 -16.33
CA GLU A 54 -7.60 -23.42 -17.25
C GLU A 54 -7.66 -22.06 -16.54
N THR A 55 -8.55 -21.92 -15.55
CA THR A 55 -8.66 -20.71 -14.72
C THR A 55 -7.38 -20.49 -13.92
N LEU A 56 -6.84 -21.54 -13.30
CA LEU A 56 -5.56 -21.49 -12.57
C LEU A 56 -4.36 -21.22 -13.51
N SER A 57 -4.38 -21.75 -14.73
CA SER A 57 -3.36 -21.46 -15.74
C SER A 57 -3.40 -20.00 -16.21
N ARG A 58 -4.60 -19.46 -16.47
CA ARG A 58 -4.82 -18.04 -16.85
C ARG A 58 -4.45 -17.08 -15.72
N LEU A 59 -4.77 -17.44 -14.48
CA LEU A 59 -4.37 -16.70 -13.28
C LEU A 59 -2.86 -16.50 -13.20
N ARG A 60 -2.08 -17.56 -13.44
CA ARG A 60 -0.61 -17.48 -13.48
C ARG A 60 -0.08 -16.64 -14.65
N ARG A 61 -0.80 -16.62 -15.77
CA ARG A 61 -0.50 -15.77 -16.93
C ARG A 61 -0.94 -14.31 -16.75
N ARG A 62 -1.56 -13.98 -15.61
CA ARG A 62 -1.92 -12.61 -15.21
C ARG A 62 -2.96 -11.94 -16.12
N ASP A 63 -3.79 -12.73 -16.81
CA ASP A 63 -4.76 -12.21 -17.79
C ASP A 63 -5.99 -11.56 -17.12
N ASN A 64 -6.62 -12.24 -16.16
CA ASN A 64 -7.75 -11.72 -15.40
C ASN A 64 -8.02 -12.63 -14.18
N CYS A 65 -8.43 -12.04 -13.07
CA CYS A 65 -8.68 -12.74 -11.82
C CYS A 65 -9.83 -12.05 -11.08
N ASP A 66 -10.90 -12.77 -10.76
CA ASP A 66 -11.87 -12.31 -9.78
C ASP A 66 -11.42 -12.67 -8.36
N PHE A 67 -11.90 -11.92 -7.37
CA PHE A 67 -11.56 -12.13 -5.97
C PHE A 67 -12.11 -13.46 -5.44
N GLU A 68 -13.26 -13.88 -5.95
CA GLU A 68 -13.94 -15.11 -5.52
C GLU A 68 -13.13 -16.36 -5.87
N THR A 69 -12.54 -16.43 -7.07
CA THR A 69 -11.65 -17.51 -7.48
C THR A 69 -10.42 -17.59 -6.59
N LEU A 70 -9.84 -16.45 -6.22
CA LEU A 70 -8.72 -16.43 -5.26
C LEU A 70 -9.15 -16.95 -3.90
N ARG A 71 -10.30 -16.52 -3.39
CA ARG A 71 -10.86 -16.95 -2.11
C ARG A 71 -11.04 -18.48 -2.08
N LEU A 72 -11.67 -19.05 -3.11
CA LEU A 72 -11.87 -20.50 -3.25
C LEU A 72 -10.55 -21.27 -3.29
N LEU A 73 -9.54 -20.76 -4.01
CA LEU A 73 -8.21 -21.35 -4.07
C LEU A 73 -7.49 -21.32 -2.71
N ALA A 74 -7.68 -20.27 -1.91
CA ALA A 74 -7.15 -20.18 -0.57
C ALA A 74 -7.84 -21.18 0.37
N GLU A 75 -9.16 -21.27 0.33
CA GLU A 75 -9.94 -22.20 1.16
C GLU A 75 -9.56 -23.65 0.92
N ALA A 76 -9.30 -24.04 -0.34
CA ALA A 76 -8.88 -25.39 -0.70
C ALA A 76 -7.58 -25.85 -0.01
N VAL A 77 -6.73 -24.89 0.41
CA VAL A 77 -5.47 -25.14 1.13
C VAL A 77 -5.52 -24.72 2.61
N GLY A 78 -6.71 -24.49 3.15
CA GLY A 78 -6.91 -24.06 4.54
C GLY A 78 -6.33 -22.66 4.83
N ALA A 79 -6.27 -21.80 3.81
CA ALA A 79 -5.93 -20.39 3.96
C ALA A 79 -7.20 -19.54 3.83
N GLN A 80 -7.15 -18.33 4.38
CA GLN A 80 -8.20 -17.33 4.22
C GLN A 80 -7.59 -16.11 3.53
N LEU A 81 -8.32 -15.56 2.56
CA LEU A 81 -8.01 -14.27 1.95
C LEU A 81 -8.98 -13.23 2.51
N GLY A 82 -8.42 -12.17 3.07
CA GLY A 82 -9.17 -11.04 3.59
C GLY A 82 -8.69 -9.74 2.98
N VAL A 83 -9.59 -8.75 2.92
CA VAL A 83 -9.22 -7.36 2.71
C VAL A 83 -8.79 -6.82 4.07
N LEU A 84 -7.49 -6.59 4.24
CA LEU A 84 -7.00 -5.89 5.41
C LEU A 84 -7.07 -4.39 5.11
N GLU A 85 -8.05 -3.71 5.70
CA GLU A 85 -7.94 -2.26 5.85
C GLU A 85 -6.82 -1.99 6.85
N VAL A 86 -5.59 -1.83 6.33
CA VAL A 86 -4.49 -1.30 7.13
C VAL A 86 -4.80 0.18 7.35
N ARG A 87 -5.61 0.47 8.36
CA ARG A 87 -5.68 1.81 8.94
C ARG A 87 -4.27 2.06 9.49
N PRO A 88 -3.52 3.07 9.01
CA PRO A 88 -2.33 3.49 9.74
C PRO A 88 -2.79 3.78 11.18
N PRO A 89 -2.15 3.19 12.20
CA PRO A 89 -2.67 3.17 13.57
C PRO A 89 -3.00 4.55 14.14
N ASP A 90 -2.50 5.62 13.54
CA ASP A 90 -2.70 7.01 13.97
C ASP A 90 -3.34 7.87 12.88
N SER A 91 -4.58 7.56 12.48
CA SER A 91 -5.35 8.37 11.51
C SER A 91 -6.65 8.91 12.11
N THR A 92 -7.13 10.03 11.61
CA THR A 92 -8.47 10.56 11.93
C THR A 92 -9.58 9.54 11.61
N PRO A 93 -10.80 9.70 12.16
CA PRO A 93 -11.89 8.75 11.93
C PRO A 93 -12.19 8.47 10.45
N ASP A 94 -12.01 9.47 9.58
CA ASP A 94 -12.17 9.34 8.13
C ASP A 94 -10.93 8.79 7.40
N GLY A 95 -9.86 8.45 8.13
CA GLY A 95 -8.64 7.83 7.59
C GLY A 95 -7.82 8.73 6.67
N HIS A 96 -8.16 10.02 6.58
CA HIS A 96 -7.56 10.93 5.62
C HIS A 96 -6.32 11.67 6.15
N LEU A 97 -6.29 11.96 7.45
CA LEU A 97 -5.26 12.77 8.09
C LEU A 97 -4.64 12.03 9.27
N PRO A 98 -3.41 12.37 9.68
CA PRO A 98 -2.83 11.79 10.89
C PRO A 98 -3.65 12.21 12.11
N ALA A 99 -3.87 11.29 13.04
CA ALA A 99 -4.59 11.54 14.30
C ALA A 99 -3.84 12.55 15.18
N THR A 100 -2.51 12.48 15.15
CA THR A 100 -1.59 13.39 15.86
C THR A 100 -0.50 13.87 14.92
N PHE A 101 -0.17 15.16 14.96
CA PHE A 101 0.95 15.74 14.19
C PHE A 101 1.92 16.40 15.18
N ASP A 102 2.85 15.60 15.70
CA ASP A 102 3.88 16.06 16.64
C ASP A 102 5.21 16.35 15.93
N ARG A 103 6.18 16.82 16.70
CA ARG A 103 7.51 17.14 16.18
C ARG A 103 8.23 15.91 15.61
N ASN A 104 8.08 14.73 16.25
CA ASN A 104 8.73 13.50 15.79
C ASN A 104 8.17 13.04 14.44
N TYR A 105 6.85 13.17 14.24
CA TYR A 105 6.20 12.86 12.99
C TYR A 105 6.66 13.81 11.88
N GLU A 106 6.72 15.11 12.16
CA GLU A 106 7.25 16.10 11.22
C GLU A 106 8.72 15.84 10.84
N GLU A 107 9.57 15.49 11.81
CA GLU A 107 10.97 15.13 11.56
C GLU A 107 11.08 13.91 10.63
N ARG A 108 10.26 12.87 10.82
CA ARG A 108 10.20 11.72 9.91
C ARG A 108 9.77 12.09 8.49
N LEU A 109 8.81 13.02 8.36
CA LEU A 109 8.38 13.51 7.04
C LEU A 109 9.49 14.31 6.36
N LEU A 110 10.24 15.13 7.11
CA LEU A 110 11.39 15.86 6.58
C LEU A 110 12.45 14.89 6.06
N ASP A 111 12.79 13.85 6.84
CA ASP A 111 13.76 12.82 6.42
C ASP A 111 13.33 12.09 5.14
N LEU A 112 12.05 11.72 5.05
CA LEU A 112 11.48 11.13 3.85
C LEU A 112 11.63 12.09 2.65
N CYS A 113 11.25 13.36 2.81
CA CYS A 113 11.29 14.37 1.74
C CYS A 113 12.72 14.73 1.30
N THR A 114 13.70 14.64 2.20
CA THR A 114 15.13 14.83 1.87
C THR A 114 15.73 13.62 1.18
N SER A 115 15.22 12.41 1.39
CA SER A 115 15.76 11.20 0.77
C SER A 115 15.59 11.14 -0.76
N GLY A 116 14.69 11.96 -1.32
CA GLY A 116 14.39 11.99 -2.76
C GLY A 116 13.65 10.75 -3.28
N ASP A 117 13.32 9.80 -2.41
CA ASP A 117 12.63 8.56 -2.75
C ASP A 117 11.18 8.81 -3.13
N LEU A 118 10.72 8.20 -4.21
CA LEU A 118 9.37 8.28 -4.74
C LEU A 118 8.66 6.91 -4.73
N ASP A 119 9.16 5.92 -3.99
CA ASP A 119 8.49 4.64 -3.80
C ASP A 119 7.14 4.82 -3.10
N PRO A 120 6.02 4.49 -3.76
CA PRO A 120 4.70 4.65 -3.16
C PRO A 120 4.48 3.82 -1.90
N ALA A 121 5.14 2.67 -1.75
CA ALA A 121 4.99 1.84 -0.56
C ALA A 121 5.62 2.51 0.67
N ARG A 122 6.82 3.09 0.51
CA ARG A 122 7.48 3.87 1.57
C ARG A 122 6.70 5.13 1.96
N TRP A 123 6.10 5.82 1.00
CA TRP A 123 5.25 6.97 1.31
C TRP A 123 3.96 6.57 2.00
N ALA A 124 3.32 5.48 1.58
CA ALA A 124 2.11 4.97 2.21
C ALA A 124 2.33 4.44 3.64
N SER A 125 3.54 3.98 3.97
CA SER A 125 3.88 3.54 5.33
C SER A 125 4.20 4.70 6.28
N ALA A 126 4.56 5.88 5.75
CA ALA A 126 4.87 7.07 6.54
C ALA A 126 3.61 7.81 7.03
N GLY A 127 2.43 7.55 6.46
CA GLY A 127 1.20 8.21 6.90
C GLY A 127 -0.04 7.88 6.08
N PRO A 128 -1.19 8.49 6.44
CA PRO A 128 -2.44 8.31 5.71
C PRO A 128 -2.30 8.71 4.24
N ARG A 129 -2.79 7.87 3.33
CA ARG A 129 -2.50 8.03 1.89
C ARG A 129 -2.98 9.38 1.33
N PHE A 130 -4.14 9.87 1.77
CA PHE A 130 -4.64 11.19 1.39
C PHE A 130 -3.71 12.31 1.89
N PHE A 131 -3.27 12.23 3.15
CA PHE A 131 -2.31 13.16 3.72
C PHE A 131 -1.00 13.18 2.91
N MET A 132 -0.45 12.00 2.65
CA MET A 132 0.81 11.83 1.91
C MET A 132 0.71 12.27 0.44
N ALA A 133 -0.45 12.05 -0.20
CA ALA A 133 -0.70 12.52 -1.56
C ALA A 133 -0.69 14.05 -1.63
N GLY A 134 -1.37 14.73 -0.71
CA GLY A 134 -1.33 16.20 -0.66
C GLY A 134 0.05 16.75 -0.31
N LEU A 135 0.82 16.08 0.55
CA LEU A 135 2.24 16.42 0.78
C LEU A 135 3.05 16.35 -0.52
N ALA A 136 2.86 15.29 -1.33
CA ALA A 136 3.53 15.16 -2.63
C ALA A 136 3.13 16.28 -3.60
N VAL A 137 1.84 16.65 -3.68
CA VAL A 137 1.37 17.78 -4.52
C VAL A 137 1.95 19.12 -4.05
N MET A 138 2.01 19.35 -2.74
CA MET A 138 2.63 20.54 -2.16
C MET A 138 4.11 20.64 -2.56
N LEU A 139 4.86 19.55 -2.46
CA LEU A 139 6.27 19.51 -2.89
C LEU A 139 6.41 19.67 -4.40
N ALA A 140 5.49 19.11 -5.20
CA ALA A 140 5.48 19.27 -6.65
C ALA A 140 5.26 20.73 -7.10
N SER A 141 4.78 21.58 -6.18
CA SER A 141 4.57 23.01 -6.41
C SER A 141 5.82 23.86 -6.14
N THR A 142 6.92 23.28 -5.64
CA THR A 142 8.19 24.00 -5.46
C THR A 142 9.05 23.93 -6.72
N ARG A 143 9.95 24.91 -6.91
CA ARG A 143 10.66 25.13 -8.17
C ARG A 143 11.66 24.03 -8.53
N ASP A 144 12.31 23.44 -7.53
CA ASP A 144 13.42 22.49 -7.73
C ASP A 144 12.99 21.02 -7.57
N ALA A 145 11.68 20.76 -7.49
CA ALA A 145 11.15 19.44 -7.27
C ALA A 145 10.99 18.64 -8.58
N ASN A 146 11.13 17.32 -8.50
CA ASN A 146 10.69 16.39 -9.55
C ASN A 146 9.14 16.39 -9.63
N ARG A 147 8.58 17.46 -10.20
CA ARG A 147 7.14 17.70 -10.25
C ARG A 147 6.38 16.54 -10.87
N ARG A 148 6.86 16.01 -11.99
CA ARG A 148 6.20 14.88 -12.68
C ARG A 148 6.18 13.63 -11.81
N GLY A 149 7.30 13.29 -11.17
CA GLY A 149 7.38 12.13 -10.28
C GLY A 149 6.48 12.28 -9.05
N LEU A 150 6.47 13.46 -8.43
CA LEU A 150 5.65 13.74 -7.25
C LEU A 150 4.15 13.75 -7.55
N LEU A 151 3.73 14.28 -8.71
CA LEU A 151 2.32 14.22 -9.10
C LEU A 151 1.88 12.78 -9.43
N ALA A 152 2.74 11.98 -10.07
CA ALA A 152 2.45 10.57 -10.31
C ALA A 152 2.35 9.78 -9.00
N LEU A 153 3.23 10.08 -8.03
CA LEU A 153 3.17 9.52 -6.69
C LEU A 153 1.88 9.93 -5.95
N ALA A 154 1.48 11.20 -6.04
CA ALA A 154 0.24 11.68 -5.45
C ALA A 154 -0.98 10.92 -5.98
N GLU A 155 -1.07 10.75 -7.30
CA GLU A 155 -2.14 9.96 -7.94
C GLU A 155 -2.12 8.48 -7.54
N HIS A 156 -0.94 7.90 -7.35
CA HIS A 156 -0.80 6.52 -6.87
C HIS A 156 -1.23 6.35 -5.41
N LEU A 157 -0.94 7.36 -4.56
CA LEU A 157 -1.31 7.33 -3.15
C LEU A 157 -2.81 7.57 -2.97
N HIS A 158 -3.37 8.55 -3.68
CA HIS A 158 -4.78 8.87 -3.67
C HIS A 158 -5.22 9.39 -5.05
N PRO A 159 -6.02 8.62 -5.82
CA PRO A 159 -6.52 9.07 -7.12
C PRO A 159 -7.24 10.42 -7.03
N GLY A 160 -6.96 11.31 -7.97
CA GLY A 160 -7.49 12.66 -8.02
C GLY A 160 -6.85 13.64 -7.04
N ALA A 161 -5.78 13.27 -6.33
CA ALA A 161 -5.10 14.19 -5.41
C ALA A 161 -4.48 15.41 -6.11
N SER A 162 -4.12 15.28 -7.40
CA SER A 162 -3.63 16.41 -8.20
C SER A 162 -4.72 17.39 -8.64
N ASP A 163 -6.01 17.07 -8.43
CA ASP A 163 -7.11 17.98 -8.68
C ASP A 163 -7.04 19.19 -7.73
N PRO A 164 -7.11 20.44 -8.24
CA PRO A 164 -7.03 21.63 -7.42
C PRO A 164 -8.04 21.69 -6.27
N ALA A 165 -9.28 21.20 -6.47
CA ALA A 165 -10.30 21.20 -5.43
C ALA A 165 -10.00 20.18 -4.32
N VAL A 166 -9.42 19.04 -4.68
CA VAL A 166 -8.98 18.01 -3.72
C VAL A 166 -7.78 18.51 -2.92
N PHE A 167 -6.81 19.15 -3.59
CA PHE A 167 -5.65 19.73 -2.93
C PHE A 167 -6.02 20.92 -2.01
N ASP A 168 -6.95 21.76 -2.43
CA ASP A 168 -7.51 22.85 -1.62
C ASP A 168 -8.25 22.32 -0.37
N ARG A 169 -8.99 21.21 -0.51
CA ARG A 169 -9.55 20.48 0.65
C ARG A 169 -8.46 19.94 1.57
N TRP A 170 -7.36 19.44 1.02
CA TRP A 170 -6.21 18.99 1.81
C TRP A 170 -5.60 20.14 2.60
N LEU A 171 -5.34 21.29 1.96
CA LEU A 171 -4.78 22.48 2.62
C LEU A 171 -5.62 22.97 3.80
N ARG A 172 -6.95 22.98 3.66
CA ARG A 172 -7.86 23.40 4.74
C ARG A 172 -7.82 22.51 5.98
N ARG A 173 -7.58 21.21 5.79
CA ARG A 173 -7.72 20.22 6.87
C ARG A 173 -6.37 19.74 7.40
N SER A 174 -5.30 19.91 6.62
CA SER A 174 -3.98 19.40 6.96
C SER A 174 -3.45 20.06 8.24
N PRO A 175 -2.93 19.27 9.20
CA PRO A 175 -2.25 19.83 10.37
C PRO A 175 -0.89 20.44 10.00
N LEU A 176 -0.32 20.04 8.85
CA LEU A 176 0.95 20.56 8.36
C LEU A 176 0.80 22.03 7.94
N ARG A 177 1.79 22.86 8.32
CA ARG A 177 1.87 24.27 7.92
C ARG A 177 2.85 24.42 6.75
N PRO A 178 2.37 24.63 5.51
CA PRO A 178 3.21 24.54 4.31
C PRO A 178 4.46 25.42 4.37
N THR A 179 4.31 26.69 4.73
CA THR A 179 5.42 27.65 4.79
C THR A 179 6.51 27.19 5.74
N ARG A 180 6.15 26.80 6.98
CA ARG A 180 7.11 26.33 7.98
C ARG A 180 7.79 25.04 7.55
N PHE A 181 7.03 24.08 7.02
CA PHE A 181 7.56 22.80 6.60
C PHE A 181 8.55 22.94 5.44
N LEU A 182 8.21 23.75 4.43
CA LEU A 182 9.10 24.01 3.29
C LEU A 182 10.39 24.71 3.73
N SER A 183 10.32 25.70 4.63
CA SER A 183 11.53 26.35 5.17
C SER A 183 12.44 25.38 5.92
N LEU A 184 11.87 24.46 6.71
CA LEU A 184 12.65 23.42 7.40
C LEU A 184 13.28 22.43 6.41
N LEU A 185 12.56 22.08 5.35
CA LEU A 185 13.06 21.19 4.31
C LEU A 185 14.24 21.82 3.54
N ASP A 186 14.13 23.09 3.19
CA ASP A 186 15.19 23.83 2.50
C ASP A 186 16.45 23.93 3.36
N ALA A 187 16.29 24.26 4.64
CA ALA A 187 17.41 24.27 5.60
C ALA A 187 18.09 22.90 5.69
N ARG A 188 17.31 21.81 5.77
CA ARG A 188 17.85 20.44 5.87
C ARG A 188 18.61 20.02 4.61
N ARG A 189 18.13 20.42 3.42
CA ARG A 189 18.82 20.19 2.15
C ARG A 189 20.13 20.97 2.05
N ALA A 190 20.14 22.21 2.52
CA ALA A 190 21.35 23.04 2.55
C ALA A 190 22.43 22.48 3.48
N HIS A 191 22.05 21.84 4.59
CA HIS A 191 22.99 21.18 5.51
C HIS A 191 23.54 19.84 4.99
N ALA A 192 22.86 19.21 4.03
CA ALA A 192 23.24 17.91 3.47
C ALA A 192 24.05 18.00 2.17
N ALA A 193 24.15 19.19 1.58
CA ALA A 193 24.93 19.51 0.38
C ALA A 193 26.32 20.02 0.74
#